data_AF-A0A846CHS8-F1
#
_entry.id   AF-A0A846CHS8-F1
#
_cell.length_a   1.000
_cell.length_b   1.000
_cell.length_c   1.000
_cell.angle_alpha   90.00
_cell.angle_beta   90.00
_cell.angle_gamma   90.00
#
_symmetry.space_group_name_H-M   'P 1'
#
loop_
_entity.id
_entity.type
_entity.pdbx_description
1 polymer ?
#
loop_
_entity_poly.entity_id
_entity_poly.type
_entity_poly.pdbx_seq_one_letter_code
_entity_poly.pdbx_strand_id
1 'polypeptide(L)'
;MIEIDQENLADKFGKLFNTMKNASEKISQALQENDVDIDTFNSIEKETLNFDLLEKDLEKIHARIEKDGYSVLGSRLVLDNEKDLMEIKTYSQKGEKSFVNTASAKVKKVRNIPAEILDEMKSKGRVEISLKFDD
;
A
#
# COMPACT_ATOMS: atom_id res chain seq x y z
N MET A 1 -15.59 -10.55 3.15
CA MET A 1 -14.91 -10.91 4.41
C MET A 1 -13.65 -11.67 4.06
N ILE A 2 -12.52 -11.02 4.30
CA ILE A 2 -11.18 -11.49 3.99
C ILE A 2 -10.78 -12.60 4.98
N GLU A 3 -10.41 -13.77 4.46
CA GLU A 3 -9.82 -14.84 5.27
C GLU A 3 -8.33 -14.57 5.51
N ILE A 4 -7.85 -14.78 6.74
CA ILE A 4 -6.49 -14.39 7.13
C ILE A 4 -5.72 -15.59 7.68
N ASP A 5 -4.63 -15.95 7.01
CA ASP A 5 -3.65 -16.92 7.51
C ASP A 5 -2.48 -16.16 8.15
N GLN A 6 -2.34 -16.35 9.47
CA GLN A 6 -1.32 -15.69 10.29
C GLN A 6 -0.09 -16.60 10.41
N GLU A 7 0.99 -16.29 9.69
CA GLU A 7 2.31 -16.87 9.95
C GLU A 7 3.18 -15.87 10.74
N ASN A 8 3.82 -16.37 11.79
CA ASN A 8 4.51 -15.60 12.80
C ASN A 8 5.85 -15.07 12.29
N LEU A 9 5.87 -13.85 11.73
CA LEU A 9 7.08 -13.23 11.20
C LEU A 9 7.14 -11.74 11.54
N ALA A 10 7.47 -11.45 12.81
CA ALA A 10 7.82 -10.11 13.27
C ALA A 10 9.07 -9.52 12.58
N ASP A 11 9.88 -10.35 11.89
CA ASP A 11 11.21 -9.98 11.39
C ASP A 11 11.33 -9.75 9.87
N LYS A 12 10.25 -9.90 9.07
CA LYS A 12 10.36 -9.87 7.59
C LYS A 12 9.96 -8.56 6.91
N PHE A 13 9.48 -7.58 7.65
CA PHE A 13 9.07 -6.31 7.05
C PHE A 13 10.28 -5.38 6.89
N GLY A 14 10.59 -5.07 5.63
CA GLY A 14 11.72 -4.24 5.23
C GLY A 14 11.63 -2.78 5.69
N LYS A 15 12.57 -1.96 5.22
CA LYS A 15 12.70 -0.55 5.62
C LYS A 15 11.42 0.27 5.36
N LEU A 16 10.69 -0.02 4.28
CA LEU A 16 9.49 0.72 3.87
C LEU A 16 8.34 0.64 4.89
N PHE A 17 8.22 -0.52 5.55
CA PHE A 17 7.22 -0.75 6.59
C PHE A 17 7.70 -0.21 7.95
N ASN A 18 9.00 -0.25 8.28
CA ASN A 18 9.51 0.37 9.50
C ASN A 18 9.31 1.90 9.54
N THR A 19 9.26 2.57 8.39
CA THR A 19 8.89 3.99 8.27
C THR A 19 7.41 4.26 8.64
N MET A 20 6.54 3.24 8.73
CA MET A 20 5.10 3.39 9.04
C MET A 20 4.81 4.13 10.34
N LYS A 21 5.62 3.90 11.38
CA LYS A 21 5.28 4.33 12.73
C LYS A 21 5.22 5.87 12.87
N ASN A 22 5.76 6.61 11.90
CA ASN A 22 6.01 8.05 12.01
C ASN A 22 5.35 8.93 10.94
N ALA A 23 4.64 8.38 9.94
CA ALA A 23 4.36 9.11 8.69
C ALA A 23 2.90 9.58 8.46
N SER A 24 1.99 9.51 9.44
CA SER A 24 0.55 9.63 9.18
C SER A 24 0.03 11.05 8.87
N GLU A 25 0.81 12.12 9.00
CA GLU A 25 0.25 13.48 9.14
C GLU A 25 0.34 14.43 7.92
N LYS A 26 1.07 14.13 6.84
CA LYS A 26 1.45 15.19 5.87
C LYS A 26 0.75 15.24 4.50
N ILE A 27 -0.32 14.48 4.23
CA ILE A 27 -0.87 14.37 2.86
C ILE A 27 -2.31 14.88 2.72
N SER A 28 -2.53 16.17 2.97
CA SER A 28 -3.85 16.80 2.83
C SER A 28 -3.90 17.97 1.85
N GLN A 29 -2.94 18.13 0.95
CA GLN A 29 -2.93 19.28 0.02
C GLN A 29 -3.16 18.88 -1.44
N ALA A 30 -4.31 19.30 -1.97
CA ALA A 30 -4.62 19.52 -3.40
C ALA A 30 -3.94 18.55 -4.39
N LEU A 31 -4.27 17.26 -4.29
CA LEU A 31 -3.76 16.24 -5.20
C LEU A 31 -4.68 16.08 -6.41
N GLN A 32 -4.09 16.02 -7.60
CA GLN A 32 -4.80 15.53 -8.78
C GLN A 32 -4.81 14.00 -8.75
N GLU A 33 -6.00 13.40 -8.71
CA GLU A 33 -6.16 11.95 -8.79
C GLU A 33 -5.91 11.46 -10.21
N ASN A 34 -4.96 10.55 -10.35
CA ASN A 34 -4.75 9.77 -11.56
C ASN A 34 -4.95 8.29 -11.18
N ASP A 35 -5.83 7.58 -11.87
CA ASP A 35 -5.81 6.13 -11.80
C ASP A 35 -4.63 5.62 -12.63
N VAL A 36 -3.73 4.88 -11.98
CA VAL A 36 -2.68 4.16 -12.70
C VAL A 36 -3.15 2.74 -12.89
N ASP A 37 -3.34 2.37 -14.15
CA ASP A 37 -3.59 0.99 -14.51
C ASP A 37 -2.33 0.17 -14.19
N ILE A 38 -2.33 -0.46 -13.03
CA ILE A 38 -1.32 -1.46 -12.67
C ILE A 38 -1.76 -2.76 -13.30
N ASP A 39 -1.07 -3.14 -14.38
CA ASP A 39 -1.37 -4.35 -15.14
C ASP A 39 -1.32 -5.64 -14.30
N THR A 40 -0.61 -5.67 -13.16
CA THR A 40 -0.63 -6.82 -12.24
C THR A 40 0.07 -6.54 -10.90
N PHE A 41 -0.59 -6.85 -9.77
CA PHE A 41 0.06 -7.01 -8.47
C PHE A 41 0.68 -8.40 -8.38
N ASN A 42 2.00 -8.51 -8.16
CA ASN A 42 2.64 -9.81 -7.94
C ASN A 42 2.32 -10.37 -6.55
N SER A 43 1.93 -9.49 -5.62
CA SER A 43 1.45 -9.85 -4.30
C SER A 43 0.05 -10.44 -4.32
N ILE A 44 -0.69 -10.36 -5.42
CA ILE A 44 -2.05 -10.91 -5.50
C ILE A 44 -2.10 -12.06 -6.50
N GLU A 45 -2.37 -13.25 -5.99
CA GLU A 45 -2.68 -14.42 -6.80
C GLU A 45 -4.07 -14.93 -6.43
N LYS A 46 -4.99 -15.03 -7.41
CA LYS A 46 -6.37 -15.53 -7.19
C LYS A 46 -7.08 -14.85 -6.01
N GLU A 47 -7.06 -13.52 -5.98
CA GLU A 47 -7.63 -12.68 -4.90
C GLU A 47 -7.00 -12.94 -3.51
N THR A 48 -5.84 -13.60 -3.45
CA THR A 48 -5.07 -13.82 -2.22
C THR A 48 -3.88 -12.86 -2.22
N LEU A 49 -3.89 -11.91 -1.29
CA LEU A 49 -2.78 -11.01 -1.03
C LEU A 49 -1.72 -11.70 -0.17
N ASN A 50 -0.50 -11.79 -0.66
CA ASN A 50 0.68 -12.16 0.11
C ASN A 50 1.46 -10.90 0.48
N PHE A 51 1.41 -10.53 1.76
CA PHE A 51 2.06 -9.32 2.27
C PHE A 51 3.59 -9.32 2.06
N ASP A 52 4.25 -10.49 2.08
CA ASP A 52 5.71 -10.60 1.86
C ASP A 52 6.13 -10.10 0.46
N LEU A 53 5.20 -10.11 -0.50
CA LEU A 53 5.45 -9.70 -1.89
C LEU A 53 5.07 -8.23 -2.14
N LEU A 54 4.38 -7.59 -1.19
CA LEU A 54 3.86 -6.23 -1.36
C LEU A 54 4.99 -5.19 -1.49
N GLU A 55 6.11 -5.41 -0.80
CA GLU A 55 7.29 -4.52 -0.92
C GLU A 55 7.78 -4.44 -2.37
N LYS A 56 7.84 -5.57 -3.07
CA LYS A 56 8.24 -5.63 -4.49
C LYS A 56 7.25 -4.96 -5.41
N ASP A 57 5.96 -5.05 -5.11
CA ASP A 57 4.93 -4.35 -5.88
C ASP A 57 5.06 -2.84 -5.72
N LEU A 58 5.30 -2.36 -4.49
CA LEU A 58 5.55 -0.95 -4.22
C LEU A 58 6.78 -0.42 -4.95
N GLU A 59 7.89 -1.16 -4.89
CA GLU A 59 9.12 -0.79 -5.63
C GLU A 59 8.86 -0.67 -7.14
N LYS A 60 8.09 -1.60 -7.72
CA LYS A 60 7.72 -1.54 -9.15
C LYS A 60 6.83 -0.33 -9.46
N ILE A 61 5.88 -0.01 -8.58
CA ILE A 61 5.02 1.16 -8.72
C ILE A 61 5.85 2.44 -8.69
N HIS A 62 6.72 2.56 -7.68
CA HIS A 62 7.60 3.71 -7.52
C HIS A 62 8.49 3.87 -8.74
N ALA A 63 9.17 2.80 -9.16
CA ALA A 63 10.05 2.82 -10.32
C ALA A 63 9.31 3.20 -11.62
N ARG A 64 8.05 2.78 -11.80
CA ARG A 64 7.24 3.18 -12.95
C ARG A 64 6.90 4.67 -12.92
N ILE A 65 6.43 5.17 -11.78
CA ILE A 65 6.10 6.60 -11.58
C ILE A 65 7.36 7.47 -11.78
N GLU A 66 8.50 7.05 -11.25
CA GLU A 66 9.77 7.75 -11.42
C GLU A 66 10.26 7.74 -12.88
N LYS A 67 10.08 6.63 -13.59
CA LYS A 67 10.40 6.53 -15.02
C LYS A 67 9.57 7.50 -15.88
N ASP A 68 8.34 7.79 -15.47
CA ASP A 68 7.47 8.78 -16.13
C ASP A 68 7.83 10.25 -15.76
N GLY A 69 8.91 10.44 -14.99
CA GLY A 69 9.48 11.74 -14.63
C GLY A 69 8.83 12.40 -13.42
N TYR A 70 8.15 11.63 -12.56
CA TYR A 70 7.62 12.11 -11.29
C TYR A 70 8.60 11.79 -10.15
N SER A 71 8.56 12.54 -9.06
CA SER A 71 9.24 12.23 -7.81
C SER A 71 8.24 11.59 -6.86
N VAL A 72 8.52 10.39 -6.36
CA VAL A 72 7.64 9.70 -5.40
C VAL A 72 7.86 10.29 -4.01
N LEU A 73 6.78 10.81 -3.42
CA LEU A 73 6.77 11.36 -2.06
C LEU A 73 6.49 10.26 -1.03
N GLY A 74 5.72 9.25 -1.43
CA GLY A 74 5.40 8.09 -0.59
C GLY A 74 4.16 7.35 -1.06
N SER A 75 3.76 6.30 -0.33
CA SER A 75 2.56 5.52 -0.63
C SER A 75 1.69 5.29 0.60
N ARG A 76 0.44 4.91 0.37
CA ARG A 76 -0.51 4.46 1.38
C ARG A 76 -1.21 3.21 0.89
N LEU A 77 -1.01 2.11 1.60
CA LEU A 77 -1.79 0.89 1.44
C LEU A 77 -3.09 1.02 2.25
N VAL A 78 -4.22 0.78 1.61
CA VAL A 78 -5.53 0.68 2.24
C VAL A 78 -6.02 -0.75 2.07
N LEU A 79 -6.39 -1.41 3.16
CA LEU A 79 -7.13 -2.67 3.10
C LEU A 79 -8.49 -2.46 3.72
N ASP A 80 -9.52 -2.79 2.95
CA ASP A 80 -10.93 -2.63 3.32
C ASP A 80 -11.60 -4.01 3.26
N ASN A 81 -11.86 -4.58 4.44
CA ASN A 81 -12.48 -5.90 4.61
C ASN A 81 -13.97 -5.90 4.27
N GLU A 82 -14.64 -4.74 4.38
CA GLU A 82 -16.06 -4.62 4.02
C GLU A 82 -16.24 -4.67 2.50
N LYS A 83 -15.27 -4.13 1.77
CA LYS A 83 -15.30 -4.05 0.30
C LYS A 83 -14.49 -5.15 -0.40
N ASP A 84 -13.83 -6.04 0.35
CA ASP A 84 -12.87 -7.03 -0.17
C ASP A 84 -11.85 -6.37 -1.12
N LEU A 85 -11.34 -5.20 -0.72
CA LEU A 85 -10.55 -4.31 -1.57
C LEU A 85 -9.20 -3.99 -0.94
N MET A 86 -8.16 -4.02 -1.77
CA MET A 86 -6.86 -3.42 -1.48
C MET A 86 -6.63 -2.25 -2.42
N GLU A 87 -6.12 -1.14 -1.90
CA GLU A 87 -5.65 0.00 -2.68
C GLU A 87 -4.24 0.39 -2.27
N ILE A 88 -3.39 0.72 -3.24
CA ILE A 88 -2.12 1.41 -3.02
C ILE A 88 -2.24 2.79 -3.65
N LYS A 89 -2.22 3.82 -2.81
CA LYS A 89 -2.21 5.22 -3.22
C LYS A 89 -0.78 5.73 -3.17
N THR A 90 -0.18 6.05 -4.30
CA THR A 90 1.17 6.59 -4.37
C THR A 90 1.13 8.07 -4.66
N TYR A 91 1.73 8.86 -3.79
CA TYR A 91 1.80 10.30 -3.88
C TYR A 91 3.08 10.69 -4.60
N SER A 92 2.95 11.53 -5.60
CA SER A 92 4.07 11.93 -6.45
C SER A 92 4.00 13.39 -6.83
N GLN A 93 5.12 13.95 -7.25
CA GLN A 93 5.26 15.35 -7.66
C GLN A 93 5.93 15.46 -9.02
N LYS A 94 5.43 16.33 -9.90
CA LYS A 94 6.08 16.68 -11.16
C LYS A 94 6.01 18.18 -11.38
N GLY A 95 7.17 18.84 -11.28
CA GLY A 95 7.23 20.29 -11.18
C GLY A 95 6.55 20.77 -9.89
N GLU A 96 5.68 21.77 -9.99
CA GLU A 96 4.93 22.32 -8.85
C GLU A 96 3.61 21.59 -8.56
N LYS A 97 3.29 20.54 -9.32
CA LYS A 97 2.02 19.81 -9.20
C LYS A 97 2.20 18.49 -8.45
N SER A 98 1.25 18.22 -7.56
CA SER A 98 1.18 16.97 -6.79
C SER A 98 0.06 16.08 -7.33
N PHE A 99 0.33 14.79 -7.35
CA PHE A 99 -0.53 13.76 -7.92
C PHE A 99 -0.69 12.61 -6.94
N VAL A 100 -1.83 11.93 -7.00
CA VAL A 100 -2.04 10.64 -6.36
C VAL A 100 -2.36 9.61 -7.41
N ASN A 101 -1.60 8.54 -7.40
CA ASN A 101 -1.70 7.40 -8.28
C ASN A 101 -2.33 6.27 -7.49
N THR A 102 -3.60 5.96 -7.76
CA THR A 102 -4.29 4.86 -7.07
C THR A 102 -4.21 3.60 -7.92
N ALA A 103 -3.87 2.50 -7.26
CA ALA A 103 -3.98 1.18 -7.83
C ALA A 103 -4.79 0.29 -6.91
N SER A 104 -5.75 -0.44 -7.45
CA SER A 104 -6.71 -1.21 -6.65
C SER A 104 -6.81 -2.64 -7.14
N ALA A 105 -7.13 -3.54 -6.21
CA ALA A 105 -7.34 -4.95 -6.51
C ALA A 105 -8.29 -5.60 -5.50
N LYS A 106 -9.06 -6.59 -5.97
CA LYS A 106 -9.91 -7.40 -5.10
C LYS A 106 -9.07 -8.39 -4.30
N VAL A 107 -9.29 -8.42 -3.00
CA VAL A 107 -8.61 -9.29 -2.05
C VAL A 107 -9.65 -9.96 -1.17
N LYS A 108 -9.69 -11.29 -1.20
CA LYS A 108 -10.54 -12.14 -0.37
C LYS A 108 -9.76 -12.93 0.66
N LYS A 109 -8.46 -13.10 0.46
CA LYS A 109 -7.60 -13.78 1.42
C LYS A 109 -6.31 -13.02 1.60
N VAL A 110 -5.77 -13.05 2.80
CA VAL A 110 -4.51 -12.42 3.13
C VAL A 110 -3.60 -13.44 3.80
N ARG A 111 -2.36 -13.52 3.33
CA ARG A 111 -1.28 -14.34 3.90
C ARG A 111 -0.16 -13.44 4.37
N ASN A 112 0.54 -13.89 5.41
CA ASN A 112 1.74 -13.26 5.97
C ASN A 112 1.49 -11.83 6.46
N ILE A 113 0.28 -11.54 6.97
CA ILE A 113 -0.05 -10.24 7.52
C ILE A 113 0.62 -10.02 8.89
N PRO A 114 1.19 -8.85 9.16
CA PRO A 114 1.65 -8.47 10.49
C PRO A 114 0.56 -8.56 11.54
N ALA A 115 0.91 -9.00 12.74
CA ALA A 115 -0.02 -9.07 13.88
C ALA A 115 -0.65 -7.70 14.19
N GLU A 116 0.14 -6.63 14.11
CA GLU A 116 -0.33 -5.26 14.36
C GLU A 116 -1.42 -4.82 13.37
N ILE A 117 -1.21 -5.12 12.08
CA ILE A 117 -2.17 -4.81 11.01
C ILE A 117 -3.40 -5.72 11.11
N LEU A 118 -3.20 -6.98 11.49
CA LEU A 118 -4.27 -7.94 11.71
C LEU A 118 -5.21 -7.51 12.83
N ASP A 119 -4.66 -7.06 13.96
CA ASP A 119 -5.44 -6.61 15.10
C ASP A 119 -6.22 -5.34 14.75
N GLU A 120 -5.62 -4.41 14.00
CA GLU A 120 -6.31 -3.22 13.50
C GLU A 120 -7.43 -3.58 12.50
N MET A 121 -7.17 -4.49 11.56
CA MET A 121 -8.19 -4.98 10.62
C MET A 121 -9.37 -5.65 11.34
N LYS A 122 -9.09 -6.47 12.37
CA LYS A 122 -10.15 -7.11 13.18
C LYS A 122 -10.95 -6.09 13.98
N SER A 123 -10.31 -5.04 14.47
CA SER A 123 -10.97 -4.02 15.30
C SER A 123 -11.78 -3.00 14.49
N LYS A 124 -11.29 -2.61 13.30
CA LYS A 124 -11.84 -1.48 12.55
C LYS A 124 -12.47 -1.88 11.21
N GLY A 125 -12.23 -3.09 10.72
CA GLY A 125 -12.65 -3.54 9.38
C GLY A 125 -11.88 -2.90 8.22
N ARG A 126 -11.07 -1.88 8.51
CA ARG A 126 -10.23 -1.18 7.54
C ARG A 126 -8.94 -0.73 8.20
N VAL A 127 -7.84 -0.84 7.46
CA VAL A 127 -6.52 -0.38 7.91
C VAL A 127 -5.87 0.46 6.82
N GLU A 128 -5.20 1.54 7.23
CA GLU A 128 -4.42 2.42 6.36
C GLU A 128 -2.97 2.44 6.82
N ILE A 129 -2.09 2.03 5.92
CA ILE A 129 -0.66 1.83 6.18
C ILE A 129 0.10 2.81 5.30
N SER A 130 0.81 3.75 5.92
CA SER A 130 1.63 4.72 5.18
C SER A 130 3.04 4.15 4.96
N LEU A 131 3.49 4.08 3.71
CA LEU A 131 4.72 3.43 3.27
C LEU A 131 5.64 4.47 2.64
N LYS A 132 6.72 4.73 3.37
CA LYS A 132 7.76 5.76 3.15
C LYS A 132 7.25 7.20 3.02
N PHE A 133 7.62 8.02 4.01
CA PHE A 133 7.80 9.47 3.85
C PHE A 133 9.07 9.80 4.67
N ASP A 134 10.23 9.69 4.04
CA ASP A 134 11.45 10.25 4.62
C ASP A 134 11.40 11.77 4.42
N ASP A 135 11.63 12.53 5.50
CA ASP A 135 11.83 13.99 5.49
C ASP A 135 13.21 14.34 4.89
#